data_AF-R7U0J5-F1
#
_entry.id   AF-R7U0J5-F1
#
_cell.length_a   1.000
_cell.length_b   1.000
_cell.length_c   1.000
_cell.angle_alpha   90.00
_cell.angle_beta   90.00
_cell.angle_gamma   90.00
#
_symmetry.space_group_name_H-M   'P 1'
#
loop_
_entity.id
_entity.type
_entity.pdbx_description
1 polymer ?
#
loop_
_entity_poly.entity_id
_entity_poly.type
_entity_poly.pdbx_seq_one_letter_code
_entity_poly.pdbx_strand_id
1 'polypeptide(L)'
;MITFDHKKKTIQNEESDKLNIEIPDSMHEIALEVTGRKLIDIVNNQRIPGVKCNKRMLIIDHDIIQDLFRNPVQEIVNHMRKLMRLPQLKNVSTILMVGGFSESPILQAAVKEAFGKRVKVLIPDDASLCVLHGAVAFGHNPNIVTSRVARMTYGQEICKTYDPEKHGADKRRVKVIESIEKQTNVMRIYVKRGEVIKVGQVKEFTFFPVTVNQTEILTDVYCTEKSDVEYVDEEGVEHIGSWTTPLEGKGLDREIETRVFFGETELVVQTRQIGMGDKEWVQQSFDFLSGKKI
;
A
#
# COMPACT_ATOMS: atom_id res chain seq x y z
N MET A 1 14.63 7.58 30.09
CA MET A 1 15.23 8.57 29.16
C MET A 1 14.07 9.21 28.40
N ILE A 2 13.85 10.51 28.58
CA ILE A 2 12.71 11.20 27.94
C ILE A 2 13.18 11.68 26.57
N THR A 3 12.77 10.95 25.53
CA THR A 3 13.11 11.26 24.13
C THR A 3 12.15 12.30 23.53
N PHE A 4 12.53 12.85 22.38
CA PHE A 4 11.64 13.71 21.59
C PHE A 4 10.29 13.03 21.30
N ASP A 5 10.30 11.74 20.95
CA ASP A 5 9.08 10.98 20.67
C ASP A 5 8.17 10.84 21.89
N HIS A 6 8.75 10.66 23.08
CA HIS A 6 7.95 10.67 24.32
C HIS A 6 7.32 12.05 24.53
N LYS A 7 8.09 13.12 24.32
CA LYS A 7 7.60 14.48 24.51
C LYS A 7 6.50 14.87 23.52
N LYS A 8 6.63 14.50 22.24
CA LYS A 8 5.60 14.68 21.20
C LYS A 8 4.22 14.12 21.60
N LYS A 9 4.20 13.07 22.41
CA LYS A 9 2.99 12.41 22.92
C LYS A 9 2.37 13.11 24.14
N THR A 10 3.15 13.89 24.90
CA THR A 10 2.70 14.44 26.20
C THR A 10 2.42 15.92 26.20
N ILE A 11 2.78 16.66 25.14
CA ILE A 11 2.59 18.12 25.08
C ILE A 11 1.10 18.47 24.97
N GLN A 12 0.60 19.23 25.94
CA GLN A 12 -0.78 19.72 25.98
C GLN A 12 -0.90 21.13 25.36
N ASN A 13 -2.08 21.52 24.88
CA ASN A 13 -2.29 22.83 24.25
C ASN A 13 -2.24 24.02 25.24
N GLU A 14 -2.45 23.78 26.54
CA GLU A 14 -2.66 24.83 27.55
C GLU A 14 -1.48 25.02 28.51
N GLU A 15 -0.42 24.20 28.40
CA GLU A 15 0.73 24.30 29.28
C GLU A 15 1.72 25.37 28.80
N SER A 16 2.13 26.28 29.70
CA SER A 16 3.23 27.22 29.47
C SER A 16 4.62 26.58 29.64
N ASP A 17 4.68 25.25 29.77
CA ASP A 17 5.87 24.54 30.19
C ASP A 17 6.85 24.31 29.03
N LYS A 18 8.13 24.57 29.33
CA LYS A 18 9.24 24.38 28.39
C LYS A 18 9.45 22.90 28.12
N LEU A 19 9.71 22.59 26.87
CA LEU A 19 10.08 21.27 26.43
C LEU A 19 11.55 21.00 26.67
N ASN A 20 11.85 20.09 27.59
CA ASN A 20 13.22 19.61 27.81
C ASN A 20 13.39 18.27 27.09
N ILE A 21 14.29 18.24 26.10
CA ILE A 21 14.69 17.05 25.34
C ILE A 21 16.13 16.71 25.70
N GLU A 22 16.38 15.48 26.11
CA GLU A 22 17.74 15.00 26.35
C GLU A 22 18.44 14.73 25.02
N ILE A 23 19.62 15.32 24.85
CA ILE A 23 20.51 15.13 23.71
C ILE A 23 21.46 13.97 24.07
N PRO A 24 21.56 12.92 23.22
CA PRO A 24 22.50 11.82 23.44
C PRO A 24 23.96 12.28 23.49
N ASP A 25 24.77 11.63 24.32
CA ASP A 25 26.21 11.93 24.44
C ASP A 25 26.96 11.83 23.12
N SER A 26 26.60 10.86 22.28
CA SER A 26 27.19 10.69 20.95
C SER A 26 27.02 11.94 20.07
N MET A 27 25.91 12.68 20.19
CA MET A 27 25.75 13.94 19.45
C MET A 27 26.70 15.04 19.96
N HIS A 28 27.00 15.06 21.26
CA HIS A 28 27.97 16.01 21.81
C HIS A 28 29.39 15.70 21.32
N GLU A 29 29.76 14.41 21.27
CA GLU A 29 31.04 13.94 20.76
C GLU A 29 31.20 14.27 19.27
N ILE A 30 30.21 13.90 18.45
CA ILE A 30 30.20 14.17 17.01
C ILE A 30 30.30 15.68 16.74
N ALA A 31 29.55 16.51 17.47
CA ALA A 31 29.61 17.96 17.29
C ALA A 31 31.00 18.53 17.56
N LEU A 32 31.67 18.03 18.61
CA LEU A 32 33.04 18.45 18.94
C LEU A 32 34.05 17.98 17.90
N GLU A 33 33.96 16.73 17.45
CA GLU A 33 34.84 16.15 16.44
C GLU A 33 34.72 16.87 15.09
N VAL A 34 33.49 17.11 14.62
CA VAL A 34 33.22 17.70 13.30
C VAL A 34 33.47 19.20 13.27
N THR A 35 33.12 19.92 14.34
CA THR A 35 33.12 21.40 14.33
C THR A 35 34.19 22.04 15.19
N GLY A 36 34.90 21.27 16.02
CA GLY A 36 35.82 21.78 17.04
C GLY A 36 35.15 22.55 18.18
N ARG A 37 33.80 22.57 18.25
CA ARG A 37 33.02 23.35 19.23
C ARG A 37 32.05 22.46 19.99
N LYS A 38 31.78 22.80 21.26
CA LYS A 38 30.78 22.08 22.06
C LYS A 38 29.39 22.36 21.51
N LEU A 39 28.56 21.32 21.42
CA LEU A 39 27.17 21.43 20.94
C LEU A 39 26.36 22.51 21.67
N ILE A 40 26.58 22.67 22.97
CA ILE A 40 25.94 23.70 23.79
C ILE A 40 26.22 25.10 23.24
N ASP A 41 27.49 25.37 22.91
CA ASP A 41 27.92 26.66 22.38
C ASP A 41 27.37 26.87 20.98
N ILE A 42 27.32 25.82 20.15
CA ILE A 42 26.74 25.87 18.81
C ILE A 42 25.27 26.31 18.89
N VAL A 43 24.46 25.62 19.71
CA VAL A 43 23.02 25.91 19.84
C VAL A 43 22.79 27.31 20.43
N ASN A 44 23.44 27.63 21.55
CA ASN A 44 23.21 28.90 22.23
C ASN A 44 23.72 30.11 21.43
N ASN A 45 24.76 29.96 20.62
CA ASN A 45 25.26 31.03 19.76
C ASN A 45 24.36 31.34 18.56
N GLN A 46 23.45 30.43 18.16
CA GLN A 46 22.45 30.74 17.13
C GLN A 46 21.43 31.78 17.61
N ARG A 47 21.31 32.01 18.93
CA ARG A 47 20.40 33.00 19.54
C ARG A 47 18.96 32.88 19.05
N ILE A 48 18.51 31.65 18.78
CA ILE A 48 17.12 31.38 18.42
C ILE A 48 16.26 31.67 19.65
N PRO A 49 15.31 32.63 19.59
CA PRO A 49 14.42 32.92 20.71
C PRO A 49 13.72 31.64 21.17
N GLY A 50 13.58 31.45 22.48
CA GLY A 50 12.95 30.28 23.08
C GLY A 50 13.65 28.93 22.90
N VAL A 51 14.85 28.88 22.30
CA VAL A 51 15.66 27.66 22.22
C VAL A 51 16.96 27.85 22.99
N LYS A 52 17.25 26.94 23.91
CA LYS A 52 18.51 26.94 24.69
C LYS A 52 19.02 25.52 24.86
N CYS A 53 20.33 25.37 25.00
CA CYS A 53 20.95 24.12 25.40
C CYS A 53 21.64 24.29 26.75
N ASN A 54 21.37 23.39 27.70
CA ASN A 54 22.04 23.36 29.00
C ASN A 54 22.53 21.94 29.29
N LYS A 55 23.85 21.76 29.43
CA LYS A 55 24.51 20.46 29.60
C LYS A 55 24.09 19.50 28.49
N ARG A 56 23.10 18.65 28.76
CA ARG A 56 22.54 17.64 27.84
C ARG A 56 21.09 17.92 27.44
N MET A 57 20.49 19.01 27.89
CA MET A 57 19.08 19.29 27.65
C MET A 57 18.94 20.39 26.61
N LEU A 58 18.26 20.07 25.51
CA LEU A 58 17.66 21.06 24.62
C LEU A 58 16.35 21.52 25.23
N ILE A 59 16.26 22.79 25.55
CA ILE A 59 15.11 23.46 26.14
C ILE A 59 14.46 24.29 25.04
N ILE A 60 13.21 23.98 24.72
CA ILE A 60 12.44 24.67 23.69
C ILE A 60 11.16 25.21 24.34
N ASP A 61 10.88 26.49 24.12
CA ASP A 61 9.65 27.12 24.60
C ASP A 61 8.42 26.51 23.89
N HIS A 62 7.29 26.55 24.58
CA HIS A 62 6.09 25.80 24.19
C HIS A 62 5.50 26.25 22.85
N ASP A 63 5.51 27.55 22.61
CA ASP A 63 5.03 28.21 21.38
C ASP A 63 5.76 27.70 20.13
N ILE A 64 7.08 27.55 20.20
CA ILE A 64 7.89 27.03 19.10
C ILE A 64 7.51 25.59 18.78
N ILE A 65 7.23 24.78 19.80
CA ILE A 65 6.82 23.40 19.62
C ILE A 65 5.41 23.31 19.03
N GLN A 66 4.47 24.13 19.51
CA GLN A 66 3.14 24.21 18.91
C GLN A 66 3.22 24.58 17.43
N ASP A 67 4.01 25.60 17.09
CA ASP A 67 4.20 26.02 15.70
C ASP A 67 4.87 24.93 14.84
N LEU A 68 5.84 24.20 15.40
CA LEU A 68 6.48 23.06 14.72
C LEU A 68 5.47 21.97 14.36
N PHE A 69 4.51 21.69 15.24
CA PHE A 69 3.48 20.66 15.00
C PHE A 69 2.26 21.17 14.24
N ARG A 70 2.03 22.49 14.20
CA ARG A 70 0.87 23.11 13.56
C ARG A 70 0.73 22.73 12.09
N ASN A 71 1.81 22.89 11.31
CA ASN A 71 1.80 22.60 9.89
C ASN A 71 1.53 21.10 9.59
N PRO A 72 2.26 20.14 10.19
CA PRO A 72 1.96 18.72 10.04
C PRO A 72 0.52 18.35 10.44
N VAL A 73 0.03 18.85 11.58
CA VAL A 73 -1.33 18.57 12.05
C VAL A 73 -2.37 19.13 11.08
N GLN A 74 -2.17 20.35 10.58
CA GLN A 74 -3.09 20.97 9.62
C GLN A 74 -3.13 20.19 8.30
N GLU A 75 -1.98 19.71 7.82
CA GLU A 75 -1.91 18.90 6.60
C GLU A 75 -2.59 17.53 6.78
N ILE A 76 -2.44 16.89 7.95
CA ILE A 76 -3.20 15.66 8.27
C ILE A 76 -4.70 15.93 8.21
N VAL A 77 -5.18 16.99 8.88
CA VAL A 77 -6.60 17.35 8.88
C VAL A 77 -7.10 17.68 7.46
N ASN A 78 -6.31 18.40 6.68
CA ASN A 78 -6.64 18.73 5.28
C ASN A 78 -6.74 17.48 4.42
N HIS A 79 -5.80 16.54 4.59
CA HIS A 79 -5.84 15.26 3.90
C HIS A 79 -7.10 14.46 4.29
N MET A 80 -7.40 14.38 5.59
CA MET A 80 -8.63 13.75 6.07
C MET A 80 -9.88 14.41 5.47
N ARG A 81 -9.94 15.74 5.35
CA ARG A 81 -11.07 16.43 4.69
C ARG A 81 -11.22 16.02 3.23
N LYS A 82 -10.11 15.85 2.50
CA LYS A 82 -10.13 15.35 1.11
C LYS A 82 -10.69 13.93 1.06
N LEU A 83 -10.21 13.03 1.92
CA LEU A 83 -10.71 11.65 2.01
C LEU A 83 -12.21 11.61 2.35
N MET A 84 -12.68 12.42 3.29
CA MET A 84 -14.09 12.44 3.70
C MET A 84 -15.07 12.95 2.62
N ARG A 85 -14.57 13.49 1.50
CA ARG A 85 -15.37 13.84 0.31
C ARG A 85 -15.53 12.67 -0.66
N LEU A 86 -14.76 11.60 -0.49
CA LEU A 86 -14.84 10.41 -1.33
C LEU A 86 -16.21 9.72 -1.15
N PRO A 87 -16.92 9.36 -2.23
CA PRO A 87 -18.24 8.73 -2.14
C PRO A 87 -18.27 7.49 -1.25
N GLN A 88 -17.17 6.73 -1.22
CA GLN A 88 -17.01 5.50 -0.43
C GLN A 88 -17.00 5.78 1.08
N LEU A 89 -16.66 7.00 1.51
CA LEU A 89 -16.57 7.41 2.91
C LEU A 89 -17.76 8.29 3.35
N LYS A 90 -18.79 8.44 2.51
CA LYS A 90 -19.97 9.29 2.79
C LYS A 90 -20.66 8.94 4.11
N ASN A 91 -20.70 7.65 4.45
CA ASN A 91 -21.43 7.12 5.61
C ASN A 91 -20.50 6.70 6.77
N VAL A 92 -19.28 7.24 6.84
CA VAL A 92 -18.37 6.98 7.97
C VAL A 92 -19.00 7.46 9.29
N SER A 93 -19.09 6.55 10.26
CA SER A 93 -19.61 6.82 11.61
C SER A 93 -18.52 7.03 12.65
N THR A 94 -17.31 6.49 12.40
CA THR A 94 -16.22 6.48 13.38
C THR A 94 -14.87 6.75 12.72
N ILE A 95 -14.02 7.55 13.38
CA ILE A 95 -12.58 7.68 13.13
C ILE A 95 -11.86 7.03 14.31
N LEU A 96 -11.04 6.03 14.03
CA LEU A 96 -10.16 5.40 15.01
C LEU A 96 -8.73 5.93 14.80
N MET A 97 -8.19 6.63 15.78
CA MET A 97 -6.84 7.20 15.73
C MET A 97 -5.83 6.23 16.35
N VAL A 98 -4.98 5.62 15.52
CA VAL A 98 -3.94 4.66 15.92
C VAL A 98 -2.54 5.16 15.57
N GLY A 99 -1.51 4.53 16.10
CA GLY A 99 -0.10 4.90 15.92
C GLY A 99 0.36 5.97 16.93
N GLY A 100 1.68 6.08 17.11
CA GLY A 100 2.24 6.88 18.20
C GLY A 100 1.92 8.37 18.17
N PHE A 101 1.64 8.96 17.00
CA PHE A 101 1.25 10.38 16.94
C PHE A 101 -0.22 10.61 17.34
N SER A 102 -1.07 9.59 17.30
CA SER A 102 -2.46 9.67 17.75
C SER A 102 -2.59 9.89 19.25
N GLU A 103 -1.51 9.63 20.02
CA GLU A 103 -1.43 9.95 21.44
C GLU A 103 -1.22 11.45 21.70
N SER A 104 -0.84 12.24 20.68
CA SER A 104 -0.61 13.68 20.82
C SER A 104 -1.90 14.45 21.10
N PRO A 105 -2.01 15.20 22.22
CA PRO A 105 -3.16 16.03 22.53
C PRO A 105 -3.47 17.07 21.44
N ILE A 106 -2.41 17.65 20.84
CA ILE A 106 -2.54 18.64 19.75
C ILE A 106 -3.27 18.02 18.55
N LEU A 107 -2.85 16.84 18.11
CA LEU A 107 -3.48 16.15 16.97
C LEU A 107 -4.91 15.71 17.32
N GLN A 108 -5.12 15.15 18.51
CA GLN A 108 -6.45 14.73 18.95
C GLN A 108 -7.44 15.89 18.98
N ALA A 109 -7.03 17.05 19.53
CA ALA A 109 -7.85 18.25 19.57
C ALA A 109 -8.22 18.71 18.17
N ALA A 110 -7.25 18.81 17.25
CA ALA A 110 -7.48 19.25 15.88
C ALA A 110 -8.42 18.30 15.10
N VAL A 111 -8.27 16.99 15.26
CA VAL A 111 -9.16 16.00 14.62
C VAL A 111 -10.57 16.05 15.21
N LYS A 112 -10.70 16.14 16.55
CA LYS A 112 -12.00 16.28 17.22
C LYS A 112 -12.70 17.57 16.83
N GLU A 113 -12.00 18.69 16.73
CA GLU A 113 -12.55 19.96 16.26
C GLU A 113 -13.05 19.86 14.82
N ALA A 114 -12.24 19.27 13.93
CA ALA A 114 -12.56 19.18 12.51
C ALA A 114 -13.70 18.20 12.20
N PHE A 115 -13.85 17.10 12.95
CA PHE A 115 -14.74 15.99 12.57
C PHE A 115 -15.69 15.51 13.68
N GLY A 116 -15.42 15.83 14.95
CA GLY A 116 -16.11 15.28 16.12
C GLY A 116 -17.61 15.60 16.19
N LYS A 117 -18.07 16.65 15.49
CA LYS A 117 -19.50 16.97 15.39
C LYS A 117 -20.29 16.00 14.49
N ARG A 118 -19.62 15.34 13.53
CA ARG A 118 -20.25 14.45 12.55
C ARG A 118 -19.89 12.98 12.78
N VAL A 119 -18.70 12.73 13.30
CA VAL A 119 -18.09 11.39 13.34
C VAL A 119 -17.55 11.15 14.74
N LYS A 120 -17.78 9.96 15.30
CA LYS A 120 -17.22 9.57 16.59
C LYS A 120 -15.71 9.42 16.46
N VAL A 121 -14.93 10.21 17.19
CA VAL A 121 -13.47 10.08 17.24
C VAL A 121 -13.09 9.21 18.42
N LEU A 122 -12.47 8.06 18.16
CA LEU A 122 -11.98 7.12 19.16
C LEU A 122 -10.45 7.11 19.15
N ILE A 123 -9.87 7.21 20.34
CA ILE A 123 -8.43 7.03 20.55
C ILE A 123 -8.27 5.92 21.60
N PRO A 124 -7.65 4.78 21.23
CA PRO A 124 -7.33 3.72 22.19
C PRO A 124 -6.27 4.19 23.20
N ASP A 125 -6.29 3.62 24.41
CA ASP A 125 -5.32 3.94 25.47
C ASP A 125 -3.88 3.68 25.01
N ASP A 126 -3.64 2.54 24.36
CA ASP A 126 -2.35 2.17 23.77
C ASP A 126 -2.34 2.38 22.25
N ALA A 127 -2.66 3.58 21.78
CA ALA A 127 -2.74 3.87 20.35
C ALA A 127 -1.44 3.52 19.59
N SER A 128 -0.26 3.71 20.20
CA SER A 128 1.03 3.32 19.62
C SER A 128 1.22 1.81 19.43
N LEU A 129 0.56 0.96 20.24
CA LEU A 129 0.67 -0.50 20.17
C LEU A 129 -0.50 -1.15 19.43
N CYS A 130 -1.58 -0.42 19.13
CA CYS A 130 -2.78 -0.95 18.49
C CYS A 130 -2.51 -1.73 17.20
N VAL A 131 -1.59 -1.26 16.35
CA VAL A 131 -1.22 -1.96 15.10
C VAL A 131 -0.53 -3.29 15.41
N LEU A 132 0.39 -3.30 16.38
CA LEU A 132 1.07 -4.52 16.84
C LEU A 132 0.08 -5.51 17.45
N HIS A 133 -0.82 -5.04 18.34
CA HIS A 133 -1.86 -5.88 18.93
C HIS A 133 -2.77 -6.49 17.85
N GLY A 134 -3.17 -5.70 16.86
CA GLY A 134 -3.93 -6.18 15.71
C GLY A 134 -3.17 -7.24 14.90
N ALA A 135 -1.87 -7.05 14.69
CA ALA A 135 -1.02 -8.02 14.00
C ALA A 135 -0.89 -9.34 14.78
N VAL A 136 -0.70 -9.28 16.10
CA VAL A 136 -0.64 -10.47 16.96
C VAL A 136 -1.99 -11.21 16.95
N ALA A 137 -3.11 -10.47 17.08
CA ALA A 137 -4.44 -11.05 17.00
C ALA A 137 -4.71 -11.71 15.64
N PHE A 138 -4.30 -11.07 14.54
CA PHE A 138 -4.36 -11.65 13.20
C PHE A 138 -3.51 -12.92 13.08
N GLY A 139 -2.30 -12.93 13.64
CA GLY A 139 -1.45 -14.14 13.67
C GLY A 139 -2.09 -15.31 14.42
N HIS A 140 -2.84 -15.05 15.49
CA HIS A 140 -3.60 -16.09 16.21
C HIS A 140 -4.84 -16.57 15.44
N ASN A 141 -5.52 -15.66 14.74
CA ASN A 141 -6.70 -16.00 13.94
C ASN A 141 -6.77 -15.15 12.66
N PRO A 142 -6.22 -15.67 11.55
CA PRO A 142 -6.23 -14.94 10.27
C PRO A 142 -7.64 -14.63 9.75
N ASN A 143 -8.65 -15.43 10.14
CA ASN A 143 -10.04 -15.26 9.71
C ASN A 143 -10.72 -14.02 10.31
N ILE A 144 -10.06 -13.27 11.20
CA ILE A 144 -10.57 -11.99 11.72
C ILE A 144 -10.71 -10.93 10.61
N VAL A 145 -9.87 -11.01 9.57
CA VAL A 145 -10.02 -10.19 8.36
C VAL A 145 -10.91 -10.96 7.40
N THR A 146 -12.07 -10.39 7.06
CA THR A 146 -13.05 -11.05 6.20
C THR A 146 -12.96 -10.61 4.74
N SER A 147 -12.37 -9.46 4.49
CA SER A 147 -12.17 -8.91 3.16
C SER A 147 -11.04 -7.89 3.11
N ARG A 148 -10.53 -7.66 1.90
CA ARG A 148 -9.51 -6.67 1.58
C ARG A 148 -9.94 -5.88 0.34
N VAL A 149 -9.44 -4.66 0.21
CA VAL A 149 -9.65 -3.84 -0.98
C VAL A 149 -8.40 -3.91 -1.84
N ALA A 150 -8.53 -4.28 -3.10
CA ALA A 150 -7.41 -4.34 -4.04
C ALA A 150 -6.75 -2.96 -4.18
N ARG A 151 -5.44 -2.87 -3.93
CA ARG A 151 -4.69 -1.60 -4.03
C ARG A 151 -4.39 -1.19 -5.47
N MET A 152 -4.27 -2.17 -6.35
CA MET A 152 -3.98 -2.04 -7.77
C MET A 152 -4.91 -2.94 -8.58
N THR A 153 -4.98 -2.68 -9.88
CA THR A 153 -5.59 -3.60 -10.84
C THR A 153 -4.55 -4.65 -11.22
N TYR A 154 -4.90 -5.93 -11.17
CA TYR A 154 -4.02 -7.04 -11.53
C TYR A 154 -4.64 -7.83 -12.68
N GLY A 155 -3.80 -8.33 -13.58
CA GLY A 155 -4.25 -9.12 -14.71
C GLY A 155 -3.12 -9.83 -15.44
N GLN A 156 -3.48 -10.69 -16.38
CA GLN A 156 -2.55 -11.43 -17.23
C GLN A 156 -2.58 -10.91 -18.67
N GLU A 157 -1.43 -10.92 -19.34
CA GLU A 157 -1.38 -10.71 -20.79
C GLU A 157 -2.00 -11.91 -21.53
N ILE A 158 -2.94 -11.62 -22.44
CA ILE A 158 -3.53 -12.62 -23.32
C ILE A 158 -3.57 -12.15 -24.78
N CYS A 159 -3.68 -13.13 -25.67
CA CYS A 159 -4.09 -12.90 -27.05
C CYS A 159 -5.57 -13.27 -27.22
N LYS A 160 -6.34 -12.42 -27.90
CA LYS A 160 -7.74 -12.71 -28.26
C LYS A 160 -7.88 -12.84 -29.76
N THR A 161 -8.82 -13.64 -30.24
CA THR A 161 -9.20 -13.61 -31.66
C THR A 161 -9.70 -12.22 -32.01
N TYR A 162 -9.09 -11.61 -33.04
CA TYR A 162 -9.46 -10.29 -33.49
C TYR A 162 -10.83 -10.35 -34.17
N ASP A 163 -11.75 -9.60 -33.60
CA ASP A 163 -13.09 -9.35 -34.12
C ASP A 163 -13.15 -7.89 -34.64
N PRO A 164 -13.26 -7.65 -35.97
CA PRO A 164 -13.31 -6.30 -36.54
C PRO A 164 -14.51 -5.47 -36.05
N GLU A 165 -15.63 -6.10 -35.72
CA GLU A 165 -16.83 -5.41 -35.25
C GLU A 165 -16.67 -4.91 -33.81
N LYS A 166 -15.95 -5.68 -32.98
CA LYS A 166 -15.72 -5.32 -31.56
C LYS A 166 -14.49 -4.44 -31.34
N HIS A 167 -13.42 -4.65 -32.11
CA HIS A 167 -12.13 -3.98 -31.87
C HIS A 167 -11.87 -2.83 -32.86
N GLY A 168 -12.75 -2.60 -33.84
CA GLY A 168 -12.62 -1.55 -34.84
C GLY A 168 -11.54 -1.82 -35.88
N ALA A 169 -11.38 -0.89 -36.82
CA ALA A 169 -10.48 -1.06 -37.97
C ALA A 169 -8.98 -0.90 -37.66
N ASP A 170 -8.62 -0.48 -36.45
CA ASP A 170 -7.22 -0.31 -36.07
C ASP A 170 -6.54 -1.67 -35.82
N LYS A 171 -5.68 -2.08 -36.75
CA LYS A 171 -4.94 -3.34 -36.69
C LYS A 171 -3.53 -3.22 -36.11
N ARG A 172 -3.13 -2.08 -35.52
CA ARG A 172 -1.78 -1.90 -34.94
C ARG A 172 -1.40 -2.96 -33.90
N ARG A 173 -2.39 -3.53 -33.21
CA ARG A 173 -2.24 -4.57 -32.18
C ARG A 173 -2.66 -5.96 -32.65
N VAL A 174 -2.80 -6.16 -33.96
CA VAL A 174 -3.23 -7.44 -34.55
C VAL A 174 -2.04 -8.12 -35.20
N LYS A 175 -1.84 -9.40 -34.85
CA LYS A 175 -0.85 -10.29 -35.48
C LYS A 175 -1.57 -11.50 -36.05
N VAL A 176 -1.11 -11.99 -37.20
CA VAL A 176 -1.60 -13.25 -37.78
C VAL A 176 -0.80 -14.39 -37.17
N ILE A 177 -1.46 -15.31 -36.49
CA ILE A 177 -0.86 -16.51 -35.88
C ILE A 177 -1.60 -17.72 -36.44
N GLU A 178 -0.88 -18.62 -37.13
CA GLU A 178 -1.46 -19.81 -37.79
C GLU A 178 -2.71 -19.49 -38.66
N SER A 179 -2.66 -18.39 -39.41
CA SER A 179 -3.75 -17.87 -40.26
C SER A 179 -4.94 -17.26 -39.52
N ILE A 180 -4.87 -17.11 -38.20
CA ILE A 180 -5.90 -16.43 -37.40
C ILE A 180 -5.39 -15.06 -36.98
N GLU A 181 -6.18 -14.02 -37.24
CA GLU A 181 -5.91 -12.68 -36.72
C GLU A 181 -6.15 -12.67 -35.20
N LYS A 182 -5.12 -12.33 -34.44
CA LYS A 182 -5.12 -12.26 -32.99
C LYS A 182 -4.75 -10.85 -32.55
N GLN A 183 -5.57 -10.25 -31.68
CA GLN A 183 -5.21 -9.06 -30.95
C GLN A 183 -4.25 -9.44 -29.82
N THR A 184 -3.12 -8.75 -29.72
CA THR A 184 -2.06 -9.03 -28.73
C THR A 184 -2.00 -7.98 -27.64
N ASN A 185 -1.23 -8.28 -26.58
CA ASN A 185 -0.98 -7.39 -25.44
C ASN A 185 -2.26 -7.03 -24.66
N VAL A 186 -3.33 -7.84 -24.76
CA VAL A 186 -4.60 -7.56 -24.08
C VAL A 186 -4.46 -7.92 -22.61
N MET A 187 -4.83 -7.00 -21.71
CA MET A 187 -4.81 -7.26 -20.28
C MET A 187 -6.13 -7.91 -19.84
N ARG A 188 -6.08 -9.20 -19.52
CA ARG A 188 -7.19 -9.88 -18.85
C ARG A 188 -7.16 -9.56 -17.36
N ILE A 189 -8.02 -8.64 -16.94
CA ILE A 189 -8.13 -8.25 -15.53
C ILE A 189 -8.62 -9.42 -14.66
N TYR A 190 -7.84 -9.71 -13.62
CA TYR A 190 -8.24 -10.59 -12.52
C TYR A 190 -9.05 -9.83 -11.48
N VAL A 191 -8.56 -8.67 -11.04
CA VAL A 191 -9.21 -7.80 -10.05
C VAL A 191 -8.91 -6.34 -10.36
N LYS A 192 -9.89 -5.45 -10.14
CA LYS A 192 -9.70 -4.00 -10.31
C LYS A 192 -9.28 -3.32 -9.01
N ARG A 193 -8.50 -2.25 -9.11
CA ARG A 193 -8.24 -1.33 -7.98
C ARG A 193 -9.56 -0.89 -7.33
N GLY A 194 -9.64 -1.00 -6.01
CA GLY A 194 -10.83 -0.64 -5.24
C GLY A 194 -11.88 -1.75 -5.13
N GLU A 195 -11.70 -2.88 -5.82
CA GLU A 195 -12.60 -4.03 -5.69
C GLU A 195 -12.44 -4.67 -4.30
N VAL A 196 -13.57 -5.01 -3.68
CA VAL A 196 -13.61 -5.70 -2.39
C VAL A 196 -13.52 -7.21 -2.64
N ILE A 197 -12.52 -7.82 -2.04
CA ILE A 197 -12.21 -9.23 -2.17
C ILE A 197 -12.44 -9.89 -0.82
N LYS A 198 -13.22 -10.97 -0.77
CA LYS A 198 -13.43 -11.74 0.47
C LYS A 198 -12.28 -12.72 0.70
N VAL A 199 -11.91 -12.93 1.96
CA VAL A 199 -10.91 -13.98 2.30
C VAL A 199 -11.43 -15.34 1.85
N GLY A 200 -10.54 -16.15 1.26
CA GLY A 200 -10.87 -17.43 0.65
C GLY A 200 -11.58 -17.34 -0.72
N GLN A 201 -11.85 -16.14 -1.23
CA GLN A 201 -12.40 -15.99 -2.57
C GLN A 201 -11.36 -16.39 -3.62
N VAL A 202 -11.74 -17.33 -4.48
CA VAL A 202 -10.97 -17.74 -5.64
C VAL A 202 -11.66 -17.20 -6.88
N LYS A 203 -10.90 -16.54 -7.76
CA LYS A 203 -11.37 -16.18 -9.10
C LYS A 203 -10.79 -17.17 -10.10
N GLU A 204 -11.68 -17.81 -10.85
CA GLU A 204 -11.31 -18.83 -11.82
C GLU A 204 -11.39 -18.26 -13.24
N PHE A 205 -10.40 -18.61 -14.05
CA PHE A 205 -10.31 -18.23 -15.45
C PHE A 205 -9.90 -19.46 -16.26
N THR A 206 -10.37 -19.53 -17.51
CA THR A 206 -9.96 -20.57 -18.45
C THR A 206 -9.24 -19.93 -19.62
N PHE A 207 -8.08 -20.45 -19.94
CA PHE A 207 -7.27 -20.02 -21.08
C PHE A 207 -6.97 -21.20 -22.00
N PHE A 208 -6.57 -20.87 -23.22
CA PHE A 208 -6.36 -21.83 -24.30
C PHE A 208 -5.04 -21.53 -25.00
N PRO A 209 -4.37 -22.54 -25.58
CA PRO A 209 -3.19 -22.32 -26.40
C PRO A 209 -3.52 -21.43 -27.60
N VAL A 210 -2.52 -20.69 -28.05
CA VAL A 210 -2.62 -19.83 -29.23
C VAL A 210 -2.42 -20.63 -30.51
N THR A 211 -1.57 -21.68 -30.46
CA THR A 211 -1.26 -22.55 -31.60
C THR A 211 -1.54 -24.03 -31.33
N VAL A 212 -1.83 -24.80 -32.39
CA VAL A 212 -2.22 -26.21 -32.29
C VAL A 212 -1.12 -27.08 -31.67
N ASN A 213 0.15 -26.75 -31.94
CA ASN A 213 1.31 -27.52 -31.49
C ASN A 213 1.99 -26.91 -30.24
N GLN A 214 1.38 -25.91 -29.59
CA GLN A 214 1.95 -25.28 -28.40
C GLN A 214 2.14 -26.30 -27.27
N THR A 215 3.36 -26.41 -26.72
CA THR A 215 3.72 -27.36 -25.66
C THR A 215 3.76 -26.75 -24.26
N GLU A 216 3.61 -25.44 -24.13
CA GLU A 216 3.53 -24.72 -22.86
C GLU A 216 2.79 -23.39 -23.03
N ILE A 217 2.13 -22.89 -21.98
CA ILE A 217 1.56 -21.53 -21.95
C ILE A 217 2.40 -20.64 -21.04
N LEU A 218 2.91 -19.54 -21.60
CA LEU A 218 3.50 -18.44 -20.83
C LEU A 218 2.40 -17.62 -20.16
N THR A 219 2.52 -17.41 -18.86
CA THR A 219 1.64 -16.54 -18.08
C THR A 219 2.45 -15.35 -17.59
N ASP A 220 2.22 -14.19 -18.20
CA ASP A 220 2.79 -12.91 -17.79
C ASP A 220 1.76 -12.10 -17.02
N VAL A 221 2.06 -11.75 -15.77
CA VAL A 221 1.16 -11.01 -14.88
C VAL A 221 1.64 -9.57 -14.75
N TYR A 222 0.67 -8.65 -14.74
CA TYR A 222 0.87 -7.21 -14.70
C TYR A 222 0.03 -6.57 -13.61
N CYS A 223 0.45 -5.40 -13.15
CA CYS A 223 -0.33 -4.56 -12.26
C CYS A 223 -0.33 -3.09 -12.69
N THR A 224 -1.33 -2.33 -12.24
CA THR A 224 -1.41 -0.87 -12.49
C THR A 224 -2.24 -0.15 -11.44
N GLU A 225 -1.94 1.13 -11.23
CA GLU A 225 -2.76 2.04 -10.43
C GLU A 225 -4.08 2.44 -11.13
N LYS A 226 -4.22 2.22 -12.43
CA LYS A 226 -5.44 2.52 -13.19
C LYS A 226 -6.55 1.53 -12.83
N SER A 227 -7.80 1.99 -12.68
CA SER A 227 -8.97 1.11 -12.52
C SER A 227 -9.36 0.41 -13.83
N ASP A 228 -9.18 1.13 -14.94
CA ASP A 228 -9.55 0.69 -16.27
C ASP A 228 -8.31 0.72 -17.15
N VAL A 229 -7.97 -0.44 -17.69
CA VAL A 229 -6.80 -0.72 -18.51
C VAL A 229 -7.20 -1.81 -19.49
N GLU A 230 -6.79 -1.67 -20.74
CA GLU A 230 -7.11 -2.62 -21.81
C GLU A 230 -5.88 -3.38 -22.28
N TYR A 231 -4.70 -2.73 -22.29
CA TYR A 231 -3.45 -3.32 -22.78
C TYR A 231 -2.32 -3.28 -21.74
N VAL A 232 -1.44 -4.28 -21.82
CA VAL A 232 -0.32 -4.42 -20.87
C VAL A 232 0.85 -3.47 -21.14
N ASP A 233 0.87 -2.81 -22.29
CA ASP A 233 1.88 -1.80 -22.67
C ASP A 233 1.37 -0.36 -22.54
N GLU A 234 0.22 -0.16 -21.90
CA GLU A 234 -0.23 1.17 -21.52
C GLU A 234 0.70 1.79 -20.47
N GLU A 235 0.79 3.13 -20.47
CA GLU A 235 1.55 3.86 -19.47
C GLU A 235 1.08 3.53 -18.04
N GLY A 236 2.03 3.24 -17.15
CA GLY A 236 1.76 2.90 -15.76
C GLY A 236 1.27 1.47 -15.53
N VAL A 237 1.40 0.59 -16.52
CA VAL A 237 1.26 -0.86 -16.34
C VAL A 237 2.65 -1.46 -16.17
N GLU A 238 2.82 -2.25 -15.11
CA GLU A 238 4.10 -2.80 -14.71
C GLU A 238 4.04 -4.34 -14.67
N HIS A 239 5.06 -5.00 -15.21
CA HIS A 239 5.16 -6.46 -15.25
C HIS A 239 5.69 -7.00 -13.92
N ILE A 240 4.96 -7.93 -13.33
CA ILE A 240 5.19 -8.38 -11.94
C ILE A 240 5.75 -9.80 -11.85
N GLY A 241 5.57 -10.59 -12.90
CA GLY A 241 6.22 -11.89 -13.02
C GLY A 241 5.64 -12.79 -14.10
N SER A 242 6.38 -13.86 -14.36
CA SER A 242 6.16 -14.75 -15.48
C SER A 242 6.47 -16.20 -15.12
N TRP A 243 5.69 -17.15 -15.63
CA TRP A 243 5.96 -18.58 -15.55
C TRP A 243 5.32 -19.35 -16.69
N THR A 244 5.77 -20.57 -16.94
CA THR A 244 5.19 -21.45 -17.97
C THR A 244 4.41 -22.60 -17.34
N THR A 245 3.30 -22.98 -18.00
CA THR A 245 2.51 -24.17 -17.66
C THR A 245 2.65 -25.18 -18.79
N PRO A 246 3.17 -26.40 -18.54
CA PRO A 246 3.28 -27.42 -19.56
C PRO A 246 1.91 -27.81 -20.14
N LEU A 247 1.87 -28.01 -21.46
CA LEU A 247 0.72 -28.47 -22.22
C LEU A 247 1.06 -29.78 -22.93
N GLU A 248 0.29 -30.81 -22.65
CA GLU A 248 0.35 -32.10 -23.36
C GLU A 248 -0.72 -32.19 -24.44
N GLY A 249 -0.48 -33.07 -25.41
CA GLY A 249 -1.34 -33.27 -26.56
C GLY A 249 -1.22 -32.15 -27.60
N LYS A 250 -2.19 -32.09 -28.49
CA LYS A 250 -2.30 -31.10 -29.57
C LYS A 250 -3.74 -30.62 -29.66
N GLY A 251 -3.96 -29.44 -30.23
CA GLY A 251 -5.29 -28.85 -30.39
C GLY A 251 -5.45 -27.52 -29.67
N LEU A 252 -6.51 -26.80 -30.00
CA LEU A 252 -6.85 -25.50 -29.41
C LEU A 252 -7.90 -25.60 -28.29
N ASP A 253 -8.49 -26.78 -28.12
CA ASP A 253 -9.47 -27.15 -27.09
C ASP A 253 -8.83 -27.56 -25.75
N ARG A 254 -7.50 -27.51 -25.66
CA ARG A 254 -6.76 -27.79 -24.43
C ARG A 254 -6.94 -26.64 -23.45
N GLU A 255 -7.69 -26.90 -22.38
CA GLU A 255 -8.00 -25.90 -21.35
C GLU A 255 -6.89 -25.80 -20.29
N ILE A 256 -6.49 -24.58 -19.98
CA ILE A 256 -5.75 -24.23 -18.77
C ILE A 256 -6.72 -23.59 -17.78
N GLU A 257 -6.86 -24.22 -16.62
CA GLU A 257 -7.49 -23.65 -15.45
C GLU A 257 -6.50 -22.71 -14.77
N THR A 258 -6.91 -21.45 -14.57
CA THR A 258 -6.17 -20.46 -13.77
C THR A 258 -7.00 -20.08 -12.56
N ARG A 259 -6.45 -20.26 -11.37
CA ARG A 259 -7.05 -19.84 -10.10
C ARG A 259 -6.27 -18.70 -9.51
N VAL A 260 -6.96 -17.63 -9.19
CA VAL A 260 -6.38 -16.44 -8.59
C VAL A 260 -6.94 -16.27 -7.19
N PHE A 261 -6.06 -16.42 -6.20
CA PHE A 261 -6.39 -16.31 -4.79
C PHE A 261 -6.03 -14.91 -4.32
N PHE A 262 -7.03 -14.25 -3.77
CA PHE A 262 -6.91 -12.94 -3.19
C PHE A 262 -7.50 -13.05 -1.77
N GLY A 263 -6.67 -13.00 -0.73
CA GLY A 263 -7.20 -13.20 0.63
C GLY A 263 -6.13 -13.04 1.69
N GLU A 264 -4.93 -13.53 1.39
CA GLU A 264 -3.77 -13.38 2.24
C GLU A 264 -3.00 -12.07 1.96
N THR A 265 -1.78 -11.96 2.46
CA THR A 265 -0.87 -10.83 2.20
C THR A 265 -0.27 -10.84 0.79
N GLU A 266 -0.59 -11.86 -0.01
CA GLU A 266 -0.03 -12.11 -1.34
C GLU A 266 -1.14 -12.37 -2.37
N LEU A 267 -0.85 -12.06 -3.62
CA LEU A 267 -1.57 -12.57 -4.78
C LEU A 267 -1.00 -13.94 -5.13
N VAL A 268 -1.81 -14.99 -5.08
CA VAL A 268 -1.38 -16.30 -5.55
C VAL A 268 -2.11 -16.62 -6.85
N VAL A 269 -1.35 -16.96 -7.88
CA VAL A 269 -1.90 -17.44 -9.16
C VAL A 269 -1.45 -18.88 -9.35
N GLN A 270 -2.40 -19.76 -9.60
CA GLN A 270 -2.16 -21.17 -9.92
C GLN A 270 -2.68 -21.47 -11.32
N THR A 271 -1.92 -22.25 -12.09
CA THR A 271 -2.28 -22.66 -13.45
C THR A 271 -2.08 -24.16 -13.65
N ARG A 272 -2.99 -24.80 -14.38
CA ARG A 272 -2.93 -26.23 -14.68
C ARG A 272 -3.75 -26.61 -15.92
N GLN A 273 -3.27 -27.55 -16.72
CA GLN A 273 -4.07 -28.13 -17.81
C GLN A 273 -5.17 -29.08 -17.28
N ILE A 274 -6.40 -28.92 -17.79
CA ILE A 274 -7.55 -29.76 -17.46
C ILE A 274 -7.55 -31.05 -18.31
N GLY A 275 -8.04 -32.15 -17.75
CA GLY A 275 -8.50 -33.33 -18.53
C GLY A 275 -7.45 -34.40 -18.86
N MET A 276 -6.20 -34.24 -18.43
CA MET A 276 -5.16 -35.29 -18.56
C MET A 276 -4.52 -35.59 -17.20
N GLY A 277 -5.15 -36.48 -16.42
CA GLY A 277 -4.65 -36.92 -15.10
C GLY A 277 -4.62 -35.83 -14.02
N ASP A 278 -4.23 -36.22 -12.80
CA ASP A 278 -3.98 -35.29 -11.69
C ASP A 278 -2.66 -34.55 -11.92
N LYS A 279 -2.66 -33.54 -12.81
CA LYS A 279 -1.49 -32.67 -12.97
C LYS A 279 -1.32 -31.76 -11.75
N GLU A 280 -0.08 -31.53 -11.37
CA GLU A 280 0.27 -30.59 -10.33
C GLU A 280 -0.02 -29.15 -10.78
N TRP A 281 -0.40 -28.31 -9.83
CA TRP A 281 -0.55 -26.88 -10.06
C TRP A 281 0.82 -26.22 -10.17
N VAL A 282 1.03 -25.41 -11.21
CA VAL A 282 2.13 -24.46 -11.22
C VAL A 282 1.64 -23.22 -10.49
N GLN A 283 2.39 -22.76 -9.48
CA GLN A 283 2.00 -21.64 -8.62
C GLN A 283 3.06 -20.55 -8.60
N GLN A 284 2.62 -19.31 -8.61
CA GLN A 284 3.43 -18.14 -8.27
C GLN A 284 2.71 -17.26 -7.24
N SER A 285 3.49 -16.67 -6.33
CA SER A 285 3.01 -15.75 -5.30
C SER A 285 3.67 -14.38 -5.47
N PHE A 286 2.88 -13.32 -5.35
CA PHE A 286 3.34 -11.93 -5.46
C PHE A 286 2.97 -11.16 -4.19
N ASP A 287 3.98 -10.64 -3.50
CA ASP A 287 3.79 -9.90 -2.24
C ASP A 287 3.27 -8.48 -2.48
N PHE A 288 2.11 -8.15 -1.90
CA PHE A 288 1.50 -6.83 -1.94
C PHE A 288 2.23 -5.77 -1.09
N LEU A 289 3.17 -6.18 -0.24
CA LEU A 289 3.91 -5.35 0.72
C LEU A 289 5.33 -5.03 0.27
N SER A 290 5.84 -5.70 -0.77
CA SER A 290 7.18 -5.43 -1.26
C SER A 290 7.26 -3.98 -1.79
N GLY A 291 8.07 -3.15 -1.12
CA GLY A 291 8.21 -1.71 -1.40
C GLY A 291 8.92 -1.39 -2.72
N LYS A 292 9.11 -2.37 -3.60
CA LYS A 292 9.35 -2.07 -5.00
C LYS A 292 8.06 -1.38 -5.48
N LYS A 293 8.20 -0.28 -6.20
CA LYS A 293 7.20 -0.01 -7.24
C LYS A 293 7.25 -1.26 -8.11
N ILE A 294 6.24 -2.11 -7.91
CA ILE A 294 6.02 -3.28 -8.74
C ILE A 294 5.50 -2.75 -10.05
#